data_AF-A0A8S3WKS7-F1
#
_entry.id   AF-A0A8S3WKS7-F1
#
_cell.length_a   1.000
_cell.length_b   1.000
_cell.length_c   1.000
_cell.angle_alpha   90.00
_cell.angle_beta   90.00
_cell.angle_gamma   90.00
#
_symmetry.space_group_name_H-M   'P 1'
#
loop_
_entity.id
_entity.type
_entity.pdbx_description
1 polymer ?
#
loop_
_entity_poly.entity_id
_entity_poly.type
_entity_poly.pdbx_seq_one_letter_code
_entity_poly.pdbx_strand_id
1 'polypeptide(L)'
;MDVKLANNLSKLEKMFGFRMCEYEKKLQKVNNEGNFTYRFIITTREFAEFKSFVWQSLSAMKAQIQLLCHETAMRRKVLLFHGLPEKQNENLIDVVYELISSQLRLPEVNKDCLKNAPQTEIMACPKKSSTNSANVPKKTRRR
;
A
#
# COMPACT_ATOMS: atom_id res chain seq x y z
N MET A 1 0.51 5.02 -3.07
CA MET A 1 -0.64 4.16 -2.72
C MET A 1 -1.74 4.46 -3.74
N ASP A 2 -2.35 3.45 -4.37
CA ASP A 2 -3.36 3.65 -5.44
C ASP A 2 -4.51 4.53 -4.92
N VAL A 3 -4.85 5.59 -5.66
CA VAL A 3 -5.93 6.54 -5.34
C VAL A 3 -7.27 5.82 -5.13
N LYS A 4 -7.51 4.72 -5.86
CA LYS A 4 -8.71 3.89 -5.70
C LYS A 4 -8.73 3.14 -4.37
N LEU A 5 -7.58 2.65 -3.91
CA LEU A 5 -7.46 1.97 -2.62
C LEU A 5 -7.64 2.96 -1.46
N ALA A 6 -6.99 4.13 -1.54
CA ALA A 6 -7.13 5.19 -0.54
C ALA A 6 -8.58 5.66 -0.39
N ASN A 7 -9.29 5.85 -1.52
CA ASN A 7 -10.70 6.23 -1.52
C ASN A 7 -11.60 5.13 -0.91
N ASN A 8 -11.31 3.85 -1.18
CA ASN A 8 -12.04 2.73 -0.58
C ASN A 8 -11.85 2.65 0.94
N LEU A 9 -10.62 2.86 1.43
CA LEU A 9 -10.31 2.86 2.85
C LEU A 9 -11.02 4.01 3.58
N SER A 10 -10.92 5.24 3.05
CA SER A 10 -11.63 6.40 3.61
C SER A 10 -13.15 6.18 3.62
N LYS A 11 -13.72 5.56 2.58
CA LYS A 11 -15.15 5.24 2.55
C LYS A 11 -15.53 4.23 3.63
N LEU A 12 -14.72 3.18 3.81
CA LEU A 12 -14.94 2.16 4.83
C LEU A 12 -14.87 2.76 6.24
N GLU A 13 -13.85 3.57 6.51
CA GLU A 13 -13.67 4.27 7.78
C GLU A 13 -14.87 5.16 8.12
N LYS A 14 -15.31 5.98 7.16
CA LYS A 14 -16.50 6.84 7.35
C LYS A 14 -17.76 6.02 7.62
N MET A 15 -17.93 4.88 6.96
CA MET A 15 -19.07 4.00 7.17
C MET A 15 -19.07 3.40 8.58
N PHE A 16 -17.93 2.90 9.07
CA PHE A 16 -17.80 2.41 10.45
C PHE A 16 -18.03 3.53 11.47
N GLY A 17 -17.38 4.69 11.29
CA GLY A 17 -17.51 5.82 12.20
C GLY A 17 -18.94 6.34 12.29
N PHE A 18 -19.62 6.48 11.14
CA PHE A 18 -21.04 6.86 11.11
C PHE A 18 -21.91 5.85 11.87
N ARG A 19 -21.72 4.56 11.62
CA ARG A 19 -22.57 3.52 12.23
C ARG A 19 -22.35 3.38 13.74
N MET A 20 -21.11 3.50 14.21
CA MET A 20 -20.81 3.49 15.65
C MET A 20 -21.42 4.70 16.35
N CYS A 21 -21.33 5.88 15.74
CA CYS A 21 -21.97 7.09 16.28
C CYS A 21 -23.51 6.96 16.34
N GLU A 22 -24.14 6.37 15.32
CA GLU A 22 -25.57 6.07 15.37
C GLU A 22 -25.92 5.08 16.48
N TYR A 23 -25.10 4.04 16.67
CA TYR A 23 -25.31 3.03 17.69
C TYR A 23 -25.17 3.61 19.11
N GLU A 24 -24.16 4.43 19.37
CA GLU A 24 -23.98 5.14 20.64
C GLU A 24 -25.20 6.02 20.98
N LYS A 25 -25.71 6.76 20.00
CA LYS A 25 -26.93 7.57 20.16
C LYS A 25 -28.15 6.71 20.48
N LYS A 26 -28.26 5.51 19.91
CA LYS A 26 -29.37 4.57 20.18
C LYS A 26 -29.24 3.97 21.59
N LEU A 27 -28.05 3.57 22.01
CA LEU A 27 -27.78 3.06 23.37
C LEU A 27 -28.20 4.06 24.46
N GLN A 28 -27.92 5.35 24.26
CA GLN A 28 -28.32 6.40 25.20
C GLN A 28 -29.84 6.55 25.34
N LYS A 29 -30.61 6.21 24.29
CA LYS A 29 -32.09 6.35 24.28
C LYS A 29 -32.82 5.14 24.84
N VAL A 30 -32.29 3.93 24.65
CA VAL A 30 -32.94 2.67 25.05
C VAL A 30 -33.09 2.52 26.58
N ASN A 31 -32.32 3.27 27.38
CA ASN A 31 -32.39 3.21 28.84
C ASN A 31 -33.72 3.72 29.45
N ASN A 32 -34.61 4.31 28.64
CA ASN A 32 -35.79 5.05 29.13
C ASN A 32 -37.17 4.47 28.73
N GLU A 33 -37.28 3.37 27.94
CA GLU A 33 -38.57 2.96 27.35
C GLU A 33 -38.95 1.49 27.60
N GLY A 34 -40.14 1.28 28.18
CA GLY A 34 -40.57 0.03 28.83
C GLY A 34 -41.67 -0.80 28.15
N ASN A 35 -41.76 -0.86 26.82
CA ASN A 35 -42.74 -1.73 26.13
C ASN A 35 -42.09 -2.84 25.29
N PHE A 36 -42.41 -4.10 25.59
CA PHE A 36 -41.83 -5.31 24.98
C PHE A 36 -42.05 -5.42 23.46
N THR A 37 -43.26 -5.12 22.98
CA THR A 37 -43.60 -5.22 21.54
C THR A 37 -42.82 -4.20 20.72
N TYR A 38 -42.66 -2.98 21.27
CA TYR A 38 -41.85 -1.92 20.67
C TYR A 38 -40.37 -2.32 20.61
N ARG A 39 -39.83 -2.92 21.69
CA ARG A 39 -38.45 -3.43 21.72
C ARG A 39 -38.21 -4.56 20.72
N PHE A 40 -39.17 -5.47 20.51
CA PHE A 40 -39.04 -6.55 19.52
C PHE A 40 -38.97 -6.01 18.07
N ILE A 41 -39.84 -5.05 17.72
CA ILE A 41 -39.84 -4.41 16.39
C ILE A 41 -38.53 -3.67 16.15
N ILE A 42 -38.05 -2.91 17.14
CA ILE A 42 -36.75 -2.21 17.06
C ILE A 42 -35.61 -3.21 16.86
N THR A 43 -35.55 -4.27 17.68
CA THR A 43 -34.48 -5.26 17.62
C THR A 43 -34.44 -5.95 16.25
N THR A 44 -35.60 -6.27 15.68
CA THR A 44 -35.71 -6.88 14.35
C THR A 44 -35.18 -5.95 13.26
N ARG A 45 -35.52 -4.66 13.33
CA ARG A 45 -35.00 -3.63 12.42
C ARG A 45 -33.49 -3.45 12.58
N GLU A 46 -33.00 -3.37 13.81
CA GLU A 46 -31.56 -3.23 14.10
C GLU A 46 -30.76 -4.42 13.59
N PHE A 47 -31.29 -5.64 13.73
CA PHE A 47 -30.68 -6.83 13.18
C PHE A 47 -30.62 -6.81 11.64
N ALA A 48 -31.68 -6.36 10.97
CA ALA A 48 -31.68 -6.20 9.52
C ALA A 48 -30.65 -5.15 9.05
N GLU A 49 -30.59 -4.00 9.73
CA GLU A 49 -29.61 -2.95 9.46
C GLU A 49 -28.16 -3.44 9.71
N PHE A 50 -27.94 -4.21 10.79
CA PHE A 50 -26.65 -4.82 11.10
C PHE A 50 -26.19 -5.80 10.01
N LYS A 51 -27.07 -6.68 9.54
CA LYS A 51 -26.75 -7.60 8.44
C LYS A 51 -26.33 -6.86 7.17
N SER A 52 -27.07 -5.81 6.82
CA SER A 52 -26.74 -4.96 5.66
C SER A 52 -25.36 -4.32 5.84
N PHE A 53 -25.08 -3.78 7.03
CA PHE A 53 -23.79 -3.18 7.36
C PHE A 53 -22.63 -4.18 7.28
N VAL A 54 -22.77 -5.38 7.85
CA VAL A 54 -21.73 -6.43 7.78
C VAL A 54 -21.47 -6.81 6.32
N TRP A 55 -22.53 -6.97 5.52
CA TRP A 55 -22.39 -7.32 4.11
C TRP A 55 -21.67 -6.24 3.30
N GLN A 56 -22.01 -4.96 3.54
CA GLN A 56 -21.33 -3.83 2.92
C GLN A 56 -19.85 -3.76 3.33
N SER A 57 -19.56 -3.99 4.62
CA SER A 57 -18.19 -4.02 5.15
C SER A 57 -17.35 -5.12 4.50
N LEU A 58 -17.88 -6.35 4.44
CA LEU A 58 -17.21 -7.49 3.80
C LEU A 58 -17.00 -7.27 2.30
N SER A 59 -17.99 -6.69 1.62
CA SER A 59 -17.87 -6.36 0.20
C SER A 59 -16.78 -5.32 -0.07
N ALA A 60 -16.67 -4.30 0.77
CA ALA A 60 -15.62 -3.30 0.69
C ALA A 60 -14.23 -3.91 0.98
N MET A 61 -14.10 -4.75 2.01
CA MET A 61 -12.86 -5.47 2.30
C MET A 61 -12.43 -6.38 1.16
N LYS A 62 -13.38 -7.12 0.56
CA LYS A 62 -13.12 -7.94 -0.63
C LYS A 62 -12.55 -7.11 -1.78
N ALA A 63 -13.14 -5.94 -2.05
CA ALA A 63 -12.66 -5.05 -3.09
C ALA A 63 -11.23 -4.54 -2.81
N GLN A 64 -10.90 -4.21 -1.56
CA GLN A 64 -9.55 -3.82 -1.16
C GLN A 64 -8.55 -4.94 -1.35
N ILE A 65 -8.88 -6.17 -0.93
CA ILE A 65 -8.02 -7.35 -1.14
C ILE A 65 -7.81 -7.60 -2.63
N GLN A 66 -8.85 -7.49 -3.46
CA GLN A 66 -8.73 -7.67 -4.91
C GLN A 66 -7.81 -6.62 -5.55
N LEU A 67 -7.92 -5.35 -5.15
CA LEU A 67 -7.03 -4.29 -5.62
C LEU A 67 -5.57 -4.56 -5.22
N LEU A 68 -5.32 -4.94 -3.97
CA LEU A 68 -3.98 -5.30 -3.48
C LEU A 68 -3.42 -6.54 -4.20
N CYS A 69 -4.24 -7.57 -4.40
CA CYS A 69 -3.86 -8.76 -5.15
C CYS A 69 -3.53 -8.44 -6.61
N HIS A 70 -4.28 -7.52 -7.23
CA HIS A 70 -3.99 -7.08 -8.60
C HIS A 70 -2.68 -6.30 -8.67
N GLU A 71 -2.47 -5.32 -7.78
CA GLU A 71 -1.24 -4.55 -7.73
C GLU A 71 -0.01 -5.44 -7.49
N THR A 72 -0.09 -6.36 -6.53
CA THR A 72 0.98 -7.31 -6.24
C THR A 72 1.19 -8.34 -7.35
N ALA A 73 0.13 -8.80 -8.03
CA ALA A 73 0.25 -9.69 -9.18
C ALA A 73 0.92 -9.01 -10.37
N MET A 74 0.57 -7.76 -10.66
CA MET A 74 1.18 -6.98 -11.75
C MET A 74 2.68 -6.77 -11.51
N ARG A 75 3.11 -6.59 -10.25
CA ARG A 75 4.52 -6.43 -9.89
C ARG A 75 5.35 -7.72 -10.02
N ARG A 76 4.76 -8.91 -10.13
CA ARG A 76 5.52 -10.18 -10.25
C ARG A 76 6.31 -10.30 -11.56
N LYS A 77 5.97 -9.51 -12.57
CA LYS A 77 6.66 -9.49 -13.87
C LYS A 77 7.66 -8.33 -13.99
N VAL A 78 7.95 -7.65 -12.89
CA VAL A 78 8.88 -6.52 -12.84
C VAL A 78 10.13 -6.94 -12.07
N LEU A 79 11.29 -6.74 -12.68
CA LEU A 79 12.59 -6.90 -12.03
C LEU A 79 13.18 -5.51 -11.80
N LEU A 80 13.55 -5.23 -10.55
CA LEU A 80 14.18 -3.98 -10.17
C LEU A 80 15.69 -4.19 -10.06
N PHE A 81 16.47 -3.37 -10.76
CA PHE A 81 17.93 -3.33 -10.62
C PHE A 81 18.33 -2.16 -9.72
N HIS A 82 19.14 -2.41 -8.70
CA HIS A 82 19.53 -1.43 -7.70
C HIS A 82 21.06 -1.31 -7.69
N GLY A 83 21.57 -0.14 -7.28
CA GLY A 83 23.02 0.07 -7.13
C GLY A 83 23.78 0.15 -8.44
N LEU A 84 23.10 0.43 -9.56
CA LEU A 84 23.76 0.72 -10.83
C LEU A 84 24.37 2.12 -10.79
N PRO A 85 25.62 2.28 -11.28
CA PRO A 85 26.25 3.59 -11.35
C PRO A 85 25.57 4.45 -12.42
N GLU A 86 24.99 5.57 -12.00
CA GLU A 86 24.31 6.53 -12.89
C GLU A 86 25.32 7.28 -13.78
N LYS A 87 25.12 7.25 -15.09
CA LYS A 87 25.92 8.03 -16.06
C LYS A 87 25.05 9.04 -16.80
N GLN A 88 25.60 10.20 -17.15
CA GLN A 88 24.88 11.18 -17.98
C GLN A 88 24.65 10.61 -19.39
N ASN A 89 23.43 10.76 -19.91
CA ASN A 89 22.99 10.24 -21.22
C ASN A 89 23.16 8.72 -21.37
N GLU A 90 22.85 7.95 -20.33
CA GLU A 90 22.95 6.48 -20.39
C GLU A 90 21.82 5.83 -21.19
N ASN A 91 22.18 4.79 -21.96
CA ASN A 91 21.20 3.90 -22.56
C ASN A 91 20.89 2.76 -21.58
N LEU A 92 19.76 2.86 -20.89
CA LEU A 92 19.32 1.88 -19.90
C LEU A 92 19.25 0.45 -20.46
N ILE A 93 18.89 0.28 -21.74
CA ILE A 93 18.81 -1.03 -22.38
C ILE A 93 20.20 -1.68 -22.45
N ASP A 94 21.22 -0.90 -22.82
CA ASP A 94 22.58 -1.41 -22.95
C ASP A 94 23.16 -1.75 -21.58
N VAL A 95 22.93 -0.91 -20.56
CA VAL A 95 23.38 -1.15 -19.18
C VAL A 95 22.74 -2.43 -18.61
N VAL A 96 21.42 -2.60 -18.79
CA VAL A 96 20.70 -3.79 -18.31
C VAL A 96 21.13 -5.03 -19.08
N TYR A 97 21.33 -4.93 -20.39
CA TYR A 97 21.82 -6.05 -21.20
C TYR A 97 23.22 -6.50 -20.77
N GLU A 98 24.13 -5.56 -20.55
CA GLU A 98 25.48 -5.85 -20.07
C GLU A 98 25.45 -6.52 -18.70
N LEU A 99 24.60 -6.03 -17.78
CA LEU A 99 24.43 -6.62 -16.46
C LEU A 99 23.91 -8.07 -16.52
N ILE A 100 22.86 -8.32 -17.32
CA ILE A 100 22.28 -9.65 -17.51
C ILE A 100 23.30 -10.61 -18.11
N SER A 101 24.04 -10.15 -19.13
CA SER A 101 25.01 -10.97 -19.85
C SER A 101 26.25 -11.28 -19.01
N SER A 102 26.78 -10.28 -18.29
CA SER A 102 28.03 -10.39 -17.54
C SER A 102 27.87 -11.00 -16.15
N GLN A 103 26.84 -10.58 -15.40
CA GLN A 103 26.69 -10.96 -13.99
C GLN A 103 25.70 -12.11 -13.80
N LEU A 104 24.58 -12.11 -14.53
CA LEU A 104 23.55 -13.14 -14.40
C LEU A 104 23.79 -14.34 -15.34
N ARG A 105 24.65 -14.19 -16.35
CA ARG A 105 25.02 -15.25 -17.32
C ARG A 105 23.79 -15.91 -17.95
N LEU A 106 22.83 -15.09 -18.39
CA LEU A 106 21.62 -15.54 -19.10
C LEU A 106 21.78 -15.28 -20.61
N PRO A 107 22.37 -16.23 -21.38
CA PRO A 107 22.71 -16.02 -22.79
C PRO A 107 21.49 -15.95 -23.71
N GLU A 108 20.31 -16.36 -23.24
CA GLU A 108 19.06 -16.39 -24.01
C GLU A 108 18.41 -15.01 -24.15
N VAL A 109 18.87 -14.02 -23.38
CA VAL A 109 18.30 -12.67 -23.39
C VAL A 109 19.01 -11.82 -24.45
N ASN A 110 18.27 -11.41 -25.49
CA ASN A 110 18.75 -10.49 -26.52
C ASN A 110 18.32 -9.04 -26.25
N LYS A 111 19.06 -8.07 -26.78
CA LYS A 111 18.72 -6.63 -26.65
C LYS A 111 17.31 -6.31 -27.15
N ASP A 112 16.85 -6.99 -28.18
CA ASP A 112 15.50 -6.78 -28.72
C ASP A 112 14.39 -7.21 -27.75
N CYS A 113 14.66 -8.19 -26.88
CA CYS A 113 13.74 -8.61 -25.83
C CYS A 113 13.52 -7.50 -24.79
N LEU A 114 14.52 -6.62 -24.59
CA LEU A 114 14.49 -5.53 -23.62
C LEU A 114 13.85 -4.24 -24.18
N LYS A 115 13.78 -4.06 -25.50
CA LYS A 115 13.16 -2.88 -26.13
C LYS A 115 11.66 -2.76 -25.84
N ASN A 116 11.00 -3.88 -25.64
CA ASN A 116 9.57 -3.96 -25.34
C ASN A 116 9.27 -3.89 -23.84
N ALA A 117 10.29 -3.86 -22.98
CA ALA A 117 10.10 -3.76 -21.55
C ALA A 117 9.71 -2.32 -21.18
N PRO A 118 8.60 -2.11 -20.43
CA PRO A 118 8.23 -0.78 -19.97
C PRO A 118 9.30 -0.26 -19.00
N GLN A 119 10.13 0.67 -19.48
CA GLN A 119 11.10 1.37 -18.63
C GLN A 119 10.33 2.33 -17.74
N THR A 120 10.22 2.01 -16.46
CA THR A 120 9.60 2.90 -15.48
C THR A 120 10.70 3.65 -14.75
N GLU A 121 10.67 4.99 -14.84
CA GLU A 121 11.58 5.87 -14.13
C GLU A 121 11.47 5.69 -12.61
N ILE A 122 12.66 5.44 -12.05
CA ILE A 122 13.13 5.48 -10.67
C ILE A 122 12.13 6.04 -9.63
N MET A 123 11.72 5.16 -8.70
CA MET A 123 11.23 5.57 -7.39
C MET A 123 12.43 6.12 -6.60
N ALA A 124 12.63 7.44 -6.61
CA ALA A 124 13.73 8.07 -5.88
C ALA A 124 13.65 7.69 -4.40
N CYS A 125 14.61 6.90 -3.91
CA CYS A 125 14.81 6.75 -2.47
C CYS A 125 15.21 8.11 -1.90
N PRO A 126 14.55 8.61 -0.84
CA PRO A 126 14.95 9.86 -0.22
C PRO A 126 16.40 9.73 0.25
N LYS A 127 17.29 10.56 -0.30
CA LYS A 127 18.67 10.67 0.15
C LYS A 127 18.63 11.00 1.64
N LYS A 128 19.11 10.09 2.50
CA LYS A 128 19.39 10.44 3.89
C LYS A 128 20.40 11.59 3.85
N SER A 129 19.99 12.76 4.34
CA SER A 129 20.88 13.88 4.58
C SER A 129 21.90 13.46 5.64
N SER A 130 23.12 13.13 5.19
CA SER A 130 24.27 13.04 6.09
C SER A 130 24.69 14.47 6.44
N THR A 131 24.10 15.03 7.50
CA THR A 131 24.59 16.27 8.09
C THR A 131 25.67 15.95 9.14
N ASN A 132 26.89 16.36 8.79
CA ASN A 132 27.95 16.91 9.66
C ASN A 132 28.60 16.02 10.74
N SER A 133 29.85 15.67 10.43
CA SER A 133 31.05 16.04 11.19
C SER A 133 30.90 16.09 12.72
N ALA A 134 31.27 14.99 13.38
CA ALA A 134 31.70 15.01 14.78
C ALA A 134 33.22 14.79 14.84
N ASN A 135 33.93 15.88 15.14
CA ASN A 135 35.33 15.95 15.54
C ASN A 135 35.70 14.84 16.53
N VAL A 136 36.70 14.02 16.19
CA VAL A 136 37.43 13.19 17.17
C VAL A 136 38.89 13.66 17.18
N PRO A 137 39.44 14.18 18.30
CA PRO A 137 40.82 14.62 18.34
C PRO A 137 41.77 13.41 18.35
N LYS A 138 42.71 13.39 17.40
CA LYS A 138 43.85 12.46 17.39
C LYS A 138 44.77 12.78 18.58
N LYS A 139 44.80 11.93 19.60
CA LYS A 139 45.86 11.95 20.63
C LYS A 139 47.15 11.38 20.05
N THR A 140 48.10 12.26 19.78
CA THR A 140 49.52 11.95 19.51
C THR A 140 50.16 11.38 20.77
N ARG A 141 50.59 10.11 20.76
CA ARG A 141 51.50 9.57 21.76
C ARG A 141 52.92 9.68 21.19
N ARG A 142 53.69 10.64 21.69
CA ARG A 142 55.14 10.76 21.45
C ARG A 142 55.86 9.63 22.20
N ARG A 143 56.84 9.05 21.50
CA ARG A 143 58.03 8.27 21.93
C ARG A 143 57.89 7.40 23.17
#